data_AF-A0A9E6AY46-F1
#
_entry.id   AF-A0A9E6AY46-F1
#
_cell.length_a   1.000
_cell.length_b   1.000
_cell.length_c   1.000
_cell.angle_alpha   90.00
_cell.angle_beta   90.00
_cell.angle_gamma   90.00
#
_symmetry.space_group_name_H-M   'P 1'
#
loop_
_entity.id
_entity.type
_entity.pdbx_description
1 polymer ?
#
loop_
_entity_poly.entity_id
_entity_poly.type
_entity_poly.pdbx_seq_one_letter_code
_entity_poly.pdbx_strand_id
1 'polypeptide(L)' 'MQDEIFTFLHQFIIRIKRELKPSDVTPQSTVVALGLDSLDFAELHVELMERYQFDFFRNKPKDFKNTTLQQLVEQVVGQ' A
#
# COMPACT_ATOMS: atom_id res chain seq x y z
N MET A 1 -7.62 -2.72 -13.16
CA MET A 1 -7.16 -1.57 -12.36
C MET A 1 -6.97 -1.96 -10.90
N GLN A 2 -7.99 -2.39 -10.15
CA GLN A 2 -7.81 -2.85 -8.76
C GLN A 2 -6.76 -3.97 -8.61
N ASP A 3 -6.85 -5.02 -9.44
CA ASP A 3 -5.90 -6.14 -9.45
C ASP A 3 -4.46 -5.72 -9.73
N GLU A 4 -4.29 -4.71 -10.60
CA GLU A 4 -2.97 -4.17 -10.96
C GLU A 4 -2.35 -3.37 -9.81
N ILE A 5 -3.14 -2.50 -9.17
CA ILE A 5 -2.68 -1.74 -8.01
C ILE A 5 -2.38 -2.67 -6.84
N PHE A 6 -3.23 -3.68 -6.61
CA PHE A 6 -2.95 -4.70 -5.59
C PHE A 6 -1.67 -5.46 -5.90
N THR A 7 -1.47 -5.90 -7.15
CA THR A 7 -0.22 -6.57 -7.57
C THR A 7 1.00 -5.66 -7.36
N PHE A 8 0.88 -4.38 -7.69
CA PHE A 8 1.92 -3.40 -7.43
C PHE A 8 2.24 -3.27 -5.93
N LEU A 9 1.21 -3.07 -5.09
CA LEU A 9 1.37 -2.96 -3.64
C LEU A 9 1.99 -4.23 -3.05
N HIS A 10 1.52 -5.39 -3.50
CA HIS A 10 2.02 -6.70 -3.10
C HIS A 10 3.51 -6.84 -3.41
N GLN A 11 3.91 -6.55 -4.65
CA GLN A 11 5.32 -6.58 -5.05
C GLN A 11 6.16 -5.54 -4.32
N PHE A 12 5.64 -4.33 -4.12
CA PHE A 12 6.31 -3.28 -3.36
C PHE A 12 6.61 -3.74 -1.93
N ILE A 13 5.60 -4.25 -1.21
CA ILE A 13 5.74 -4.66 0.18
C ILE A 13 6.73 -5.81 0.32
N ILE A 14 6.69 -6.81 -0.57
CA ILE A 14 7.68 -7.90 -0.57
C ILE A 14 9.09 -7.39 -0.90
N ARG A 15 9.23 -6.37 -1.75
CA ARG A 15 10.51 -5.74 -2.08
C ARG A 15 11.15 -5.06 -0.86
N ILE A 16 10.36 -4.30 -0.10
CA ILE A 16 10.86 -3.51 1.05
C ILE A 16 10.93 -4.32 2.35
N LYS A 17 9.98 -5.24 2.58
CA LYS A 17 9.94 -6.13 3.75
C LYS A 17 10.40 -7.53 3.35
N ARG A 18 11.72 -7.69 3.22
CA ARG A 18 12.36 -8.96 2.82
C ARG A 18 12.07 -10.14 3.77
N GLU A 19 11.61 -9.85 4.98
CA GLU A 19 11.19 -10.85 5.97
C GLU A 19 9.79 -11.41 5.72
N LEU A 20 8.94 -10.71 4.96
CA LEU A 20 7.61 -11.18 4.58
C LEU A 20 7.67 -12.09 3.35
N LYS A 21 6.88 -13.16 3.37
CA LYS A 21 6.68 -14.01 2.20
C LYS A 21 5.49 -13.49 1.38
N PRO A 22 5.44 -13.77 0.07
CA PRO A 22 4.29 -13.45 -0.78
C PRO A 22 2.93 -13.89 -0.21
N SER A 23 2.91 -15.00 0.54
CA SER A 23 1.71 -15.53 1.19
C SER A 23 1.22 -14.73 2.40
N ASP A 24 2.08 -13.90 3.01
CA ASP A 24 1.76 -13.12 4.20
C ASP A 24 1.04 -11.80 3.85
N VAL A 25 1.14 -11.38 2.59
CA VAL A 25 0.56 -10.14 2.08
C VAL A 25 -0.78 -10.46 1.41
N THR A 26 -1.88 -10.21 2.12
CA THR A 26 -3.25 -10.46 1.65
C THR A 26 -4.03 -9.15 1.53
N PRO A 27 -5.14 -9.10 0.77
CA PRO A 27 -5.98 -7.90 0.69
C PRO A 27 -6.48 -7.41 2.05
N GLN A 28 -6.64 -8.31 3.03
CA GLN A 28 -7.11 -8.01 4.38
C GLN A 28 -5.97 -7.64 5.33
N SER A 29 -4.71 -7.81 4.93
CA SER A 29 -3.56 -7.41 5.73
C SER A 29 -3.58 -5.90 5.95
N THR A 30 -3.45 -5.48 7.20
CA THR A 30 -3.35 -4.06 7.54
C THR A 30 -1.92 -3.57 7.40
N VAL A 31 -1.79 -2.29 7.12
CA VAL A 31 -0.49 -1.60 7.00
C VAL A 31 0.40 -1.83 8.23
N VAL A 32 -0.18 -1.78 9.44
CA VAL A 32 0.55 -2.05 10.69
C VAL A 32 0.95 -3.52 10.84
N ALA A 33 0.11 -4.47 10.42
CA ALA A 33 0.42 -5.90 10.49
C ALA A 33 1.56 -6.28 9.55
N LEU A 34 1.73 -5.54 8.45
CA LEU A 34 2.82 -5.69 7.50
C LEU A 34 4.10 -4.97 7.94
N GLY A 35 4.10 -4.35 9.12
CA GLY A 35 5.28 -3.71 9.71
C GLY A 35 5.79 -2.50 8.94
N LEU A 36 4.94 -1.87 8.11
CA LEU A 36 5.31 -0.70 7.32
C LEU A 36 5.52 0.52 8.23
N ASP A 37 6.65 1.19 8.07
CA ASP A 37 7.04 2.36 8.85
C ASP A 37 7.08 3.65 8.02
N SER A 38 7.39 4.77 8.68
CA SER A 38 7.32 6.11 8.06
C SER A 38 8.18 6.26 6.80
N LEU A 39 9.31 5.55 6.71
CA LEU A 39 10.18 5.60 5.54
C LEU A 39 9.56 4.83 4.38
N ASP A 40 9.05 3.62 4.65
CA ASP A 40 8.34 2.80 3.67
C ASP A 40 7.16 3.56 3.04
N PHE A 41 6.44 4.37 3.84
CA PHE A 41 5.34 5.18 3.33
C PHE A 41 5.78 6.33 2.43
N ALA A 42 6.95 6.93 2.71
CA ALA A 42 7.49 7.96 1.83
C ALA A 42 7.83 7.34 0.47
N GLU A 43 8.44 6.15 0.45
CA GLU A 43 8.72 5.42 -0.79
C GLU A 43 7.44 5.01 -1.52
N LEU A 44 6.44 4.48 -0.80
CA LEU A 44 5.15 4.11 -1.38
C LEU A 44 4.45 5.32 -2.01
N HIS A 45 4.49 6.48 -1.33
CA HIS A 45 3.91 7.72 -1.85
C HIS A 45 4.58 8.15 -3.16
N VAL A 46 5.91 8.10 -3.23
CA VAL A 46 6.65 8.45 -4.45
C VAL A 46 6.24 7.53 -5.60
N GLU A 47 6.22 6.21 -5.40
CA GLU A 47 5.85 5.27 -6.46
C GLU A 47 4.38 5.39 -6.90
N LEU A 48 3.46 5.65 -5.97
CA LEU A 48 2.04 5.90 -6.29
C LEU A 48 1.84 7.21 -7.05
N MET A 49 2.60 8.26 -6.71
CA MET A 49 2.60 9.53 -7.43
C MET A 49 3.17 9.38 -8.84
N GLU A 50 4.30 8.68 -9.00
CA GLU A 50 4.93 8.49 -10.31
C GLU A 50 4.11 7.62 -11.26
N ARG A 51 3.51 6.54 -10.75
CA ARG A 51 2.79 5.56 -11.59
C ARG A 51 1.31 5.88 -11.78
N TYR A 52 0.65 6.38 -10.75
CA TYR A 52 -0.80 6.54 -10.70
C TYR A 52 -1.24 7.98 -10.46
N GLN A 53 -0.31 8.94 -10.37
CA GLN A 53 -0.60 10.33 -10.00
C GLN A 53 -1.40 10.46 -8.70
N PHE A 54 -1.27 9.48 -7.81
CA PHE A 54 -2.04 9.38 -6.58
C PHE A 54 -1.28 9.99 -5.40
N ASP A 55 -1.77 11.12 -4.91
CA ASP A 55 -1.23 11.74 -3.70
C ASP A 55 -1.73 11.00 -2.45
N PHE A 56 -0.91 10.04 -2.02
CA PHE A 56 -1.19 9.24 -0.83
C PHE A 56 -1.35 10.09 0.44
N PHE A 57 -0.55 11.13 0.66
CA PHE A 57 -0.61 11.91 1.91
C PHE A 57 -1.86 12.80 1.97
N ARG A 58 -2.29 13.32 0.82
CA ARG A 58 -3.52 14.12 0.73
C ARG A 58 -4.79 13.29 0.92
N ASN A 59 -4.76 12.02 0.51
CA ASN A 59 -5.91 11.11 0.58
C ASN A 59 -5.83 10.10 1.74
N LYS A 60 -4.84 10.25 2.61
CA LYS A 60 -4.58 9.32 3.71
C LYS A 60 -5.78 9.27 4.69
N PRO A 61 -6.34 8.08 4.98
CA PRO A 61 -7.39 7.95 5.98
C PRO A 61 -6.87 8.27 7.38
N LYS A 62 -7.75 8.80 8.25
CA LYS A 62 -7.40 9.15 9.64
C LYS A 62 -6.82 7.96 10.41
N ASP A 63 -7.34 6.76 10.15
CA ASP A 63 -6.90 5.51 10.78
C ASP A 63 -6.07 4.64 9.83
N PHE A 64 -5.08 5.26 9.20
CA PHE A 64 -4.29 4.59 8.17
C PHE A 64 -3.56 3.33 8.64
N LYS A 65 -3.14 3.28 9.91
CA LYS A 65 -2.41 2.12 10.45
C LYS A 65 -3.23 0.83 10.37
N ASN A 66 -4.55 0.91 10.55
CA ASN A 66 -5.46 -0.23 10.46
C ASN A 66 -6.16 -0.33 9.10
N THR A 67 -5.79 0.50 8.13
CA THR A 67 -6.30 0.40 6.77
C THR A 67 -5.74 -0.86 6.12
N THR A 68 -6.62 -1.63 5.47
CA THR A 68 -6.23 -2.84 4.74
C THR A 68 -5.66 -2.48 3.37
N LEU A 69 -4.89 -3.40 2.78
CA LEU A 69 -4.41 -3.23 1.40
C LEU A 69 -5.57 -3.08 0.41
N GLN A 70 -6.67 -3.80 0.61
CA GLN A 70 -7.88 -3.67 -0.21
C GLN A 70 -8.45 -2.24 -0.14
N GLN A 71 -8.58 -1.66 1.06
CA GLN A 71 -9.07 -0.29 1.22
C GLN A 71 -8.13 0.73 0.56
N LEU A 72 -6.82 0.51 0.64
CA LEU A 72 -5.81 1.30 -0.06
C LEU A 72 -6.02 1.24 -1.59
N VAL A 73 -6.22 0.04 -2.14
CA VAL A 73 -6.52 -0.14 -3.57
C VAL A 73 -7.80 0.58 -3.97
N GLU A 74 -8.86 0.47 -3.16
CA GLU A 74 -10.13 1.15 -3.40
C GLU A 74 -9.98 2.67 -3.40
N GLN A 75 -9.12 3.24 -2.55
CA GLN A 75 -8.82 4.67 -2.55
C GLN A 75 -8.11 5.13 -3.83
N VAL A 76 -7.16 4.33 -4.33
CA VAL A 76 -6.44 4.66 -5.57
C VAL A 76 -7.37 4.57 -6.78
N VAL A 77 -8.27 3.59 -6.81
CA VAL A 77 -9.23 3.42 -7.91
C VAL A 77 -10.40 4.38 -7.85
N GLY A 78 -10.79 4.83 -6.66
CA GLY A 78 -11.90 5.76 -6.46
C GLY A 78 -11.59 7.23 -6.78
N GLN A 79 -10.39 7.55 -7.28
CA GLN A 79 -10.02 8.89 -7.76
C GLN A 79 -10.54 9.19 -9.17
#